data_AF-A0A2S7RT97-F1
#
_entry.id   AF-A0A2S7RT97-F1
#
_cell.length_a   1.000
_cell.length_b   1.000
_cell.length_c   1.000
_cell.angle_alpha   90.00
_cell.angle_beta   90.00
_cell.angle_gamma   90.00
#
_symmetry.space_group_name_H-M   'P 1'
#
loop_
_entity.id
_entity.type
_entity.pdbx_description
1 polymer ?
#
loop_
_entity_poly.entity_id
_entity_poly.type
_entity_poly.pdbx_seq_one_letter_code
_entity_poly.pdbx_strand_id
1 'polypeptide(L)'
;MKIEDGEIRNLCFDKKRVISGWCLLISDNNEEYLIRQNNFMVGLKQYRVSRKIYQANISLCKFSISGLEMEKEIRKKSEKSYLGVAIGLPLSNLVRNFIPQNWLWGKSNLPIDMLEGIINLLFFWLALVICLSVVSYWRKNRLKKELEKRGSSLKLIGKGYAITPLIITQKKLKWW
;
A
#
# COMPACT_ATOMS: atom_id res chain seq x y z
N MET A 1 -17.72 7.02 21.40
CA MET A 1 -16.82 6.87 20.23
C MET A 1 -17.40 5.76 19.36
N LYS A 2 -17.71 6.06 18.09
CA LYS A 2 -18.68 5.28 17.30
C LYS A 2 -17.98 4.19 16.49
N ILE A 3 -18.44 2.96 16.61
CA ILE A 3 -18.02 1.86 15.73
C ILE A 3 -18.76 2.09 14.42
N GLU A 4 -18.01 2.20 13.32
CA GLU A 4 -18.54 2.37 11.98
C GLU A 4 -18.40 1.02 11.27
N ASP A 5 -19.53 0.36 11.05
CA ASP A 5 -19.63 -0.83 10.20
C ASP A 5 -19.94 -0.37 8.77
N GLY A 6 -19.36 -1.04 7.77
CA GLY A 6 -19.56 -0.65 6.38
C GLY A 6 -18.91 -1.54 5.33
N GLU A 7 -19.09 -1.17 4.06
CA GLU A 7 -18.54 -1.86 2.90
C GLU A 7 -17.16 -1.32 2.52
N ILE A 8 -16.17 -2.20 2.31
CA ILE A 8 -14.89 -1.81 1.71
C ILE A 8 -14.97 -1.91 0.20
N ARG A 9 -14.51 -0.86 -0.47
CA ARG A 9 -14.30 -0.84 -1.91
C ARG A 9 -12.91 -0.35 -2.28
N ASN A 10 -12.46 -0.77 -3.45
CA ASN A 10 -11.22 -0.29 -4.04
C ASN A 10 -11.50 0.93 -4.91
N LEU A 11 -10.61 1.92 -4.91
CA LEU A 11 -10.79 3.11 -5.75
C LEU A 11 -10.22 2.90 -7.15
N CYS A 12 -10.98 3.30 -8.15
CA CYS A 12 -10.63 3.25 -9.56
C CYS A 12 -11.28 4.41 -10.33
N PHE A 13 -10.58 5.54 -10.45
CA PHE A 13 -11.11 6.71 -11.17
C PHE A 13 -11.30 6.45 -12.68
N ASP A 14 -10.44 5.64 -13.30
CA ASP A 14 -10.43 5.44 -14.76
C ASP A 14 -11.08 4.11 -15.19
N LYS A 15 -11.78 3.42 -14.27
CA LYS A 15 -12.33 2.04 -14.43
C LYS A 15 -11.34 0.96 -14.90
N LYS A 16 -10.06 1.30 -15.08
CA LYS A 16 -9.00 0.41 -15.62
C LYS A 16 -7.91 0.08 -14.61
N ARG A 17 -7.68 0.92 -13.60
CA ARG A 17 -6.55 0.79 -12.67
C ARG A 17 -6.94 1.18 -11.25
N VAL A 18 -6.76 0.25 -10.31
CA VAL A 18 -6.95 0.52 -8.89
C VAL A 18 -5.86 1.45 -8.36
N ILE A 19 -6.27 2.37 -7.50
CA ILE A 19 -5.35 3.23 -6.75
C ILE A 19 -4.81 2.43 -5.57
N SER A 20 -3.61 1.89 -5.77
CA SER A 20 -2.92 1.14 -4.72
C SER A 20 -2.66 1.99 -3.48
N GLY A 21 -2.83 1.37 -2.32
CA GLY A 21 -2.54 1.97 -1.01
C GLY A 21 -3.68 2.78 -0.41
N TRP A 22 -4.88 2.67 -0.96
CA TRP A 22 -6.08 3.32 -0.46
C TRP A 22 -7.28 2.39 -0.59
N CYS A 23 -8.15 2.40 0.42
CA CYS A 23 -9.47 1.79 0.34
C CYS A 23 -10.54 2.82 0.72
N LEU A 24 -11.70 2.68 0.10
CA LEU A 24 -12.90 3.40 0.44
C LEU A 24 -13.71 2.53 1.40
N LEU A 25 -14.09 3.07 2.55
CA LEU A 25 -15.07 2.51 3.46
C LEU A 25 -16.35 3.33 3.28
N ILE A 26 -17.45 2.66 2.95
CA ILE A 26 -18.79 3.25 2.91
C ILE A 26 -19.50 2.75 4.16
N SER A 27 -19.70 3.63 5.13
CA SER A 27 -20.42 3.34 6.36
C SER A 27 -21.88 2.98 6.08
N ASP A 28 -22.50 2.24 6.99
CA ASP A 28 -23.95 1.97 6.96
C ASP A 28 -24.78 3.28 6.97
N ASN A 29 -24.21 4.40 7.45
CA ASN A 29 -24.82 5.74 7.39
C ASN A 29 -24.61 6.46 6.04
N ASN A 30 -24.10 5.77 5.01
CA ASN A 30 -23.66 6.33 3.73
C ASN A 30 -22.52 7.37 3.81
N GLU A 31 -21.82 7.44 4.94
CA GLU A 31 -20.62 8.26 5.06
C GLU A 31 -19.43 7.56 4.40
N GLU A 32 -18.63 8.34 3.66
CA GLU A 32 -17.51 7.81 2.89
C GLU A 32 -16.17 8.18 3.52
N TYR A 33 -15.36 7.15 3.79
CA TYR A 33 -14.08 7.27 4.46
C TYR A 33 -12.95 6.68 3.61
N LEU A 34 -11.84 7.39 3.54
CA LEU A 34 -10.62 6.99 2.83
C LEU A 34 -9.58 6.48 3.81
N ILE A 35 -9.34 5.16 3.78
CA ILE A 35 -8.38 4.48 4.64
C ILE A 35 -7.07 4.32 3.88
N ARG A 36 -6.00 4.89 4.43
CA ARG A 36 -4.66 4.75 3.85
C ARG A 36 -4.04 3.39 4.20
N GLN A 37 -3.70 2.62 3.18
CA GLN A 37 -3.12 1.28 3.27
C GLN A 37 -1.68 1.26 2.71
N ASN A 38 -0.73 1.86 3.41
CA ASN A 38 0.66 1.83 2.96
C ASN A 38 1.39 0.52 3.27
N ASN A 39 0.80 -0.37 4.08
CA ASN A 39 1.50 -1.51 4.67
C ASN A 39 1.39 -2.77 3.80
N PHE A 40 1.65 -2.66 2.50
CA PHE A 40 1.50 -3.80 1.59
C PHE A 40 2.58 -4.89 1.75
N MET A 41 3.59 -4.73 2.61
CA MET A 41 4.78 -5.60 2.54
C MET A 41 5.26 -6.25 3.83
N VAL A 42 4.48 -6.25 4.91
CA VAL A 42 4.84 -7.05 6.08
C VAL A 42 3.60 -7.81 6.48
N GLY A 43 3.71 -9.13 6.67
CA GLY A 43 2.64 -10.07 7.05
C GLY A 43 1.94 -9.77 8.38
N LEU A 44 1.88 -8.51 8.78
CA LEU A 44 1.21 -7.94 9.94
C LEU A 44 -0.33 -7.97 9.80
N LYS A 45 -0.88 -8.92 9.05
CA LYS A 45 -2.34 -9.12 8.95
C LYS A 45 -2.97 -9.31 10.34
N GLN A 46 -2.21 -9.89 11.26
CA GLN A 46 -2.60 -10.15 12.64
C GLN A 46 -2.50 -8.93 13.58
N TYR A 47 -1.83 -7.84 13.19
CA TYR A 47 -1.66 -6.68 14.07
C TYR A 47 -2.66 -5.57 13.76
N ARG A 48 -3.28 -5.03 14.82
CA ARG A 48 -4.15 -3.85 14.76
C ARG A 48 -3.31 -2.60 14.55
N VAL A 49 -3.02 -2.29 13.29
CA VAL A 49 -2.29 -1.06 12.93
C VAL A 49 -3.27 0.11 12.85
N SER A 50 -3.02 1.15 13.64
CA SER A 50 -3.70 2.45 13.52
C SER A 50 -3.36 3.09 12.18
N ARG A 51 -4.37 3.30 11.33
CA ARG A 51 -4.27 3.91 9.99
C ARG A 51 -4.89 5.29 10.01
N LYS A 52 -4.36 6.18 9.16
CA LYS A 52 -4.92 7.52 8.96
C LYS A 52 -6.19 7.43 8.11
N ILE A 53 -7.24 8.09 8.56
CA ILE A 53 -8.53 8.16 7.91
C ILE A 53 -8.73 9.56 7.35
N TYR A 54 -9.18 9.61 6.10
CA TYR A 54 -9.43 10.82 5.37
C TYR A 54 -10.87 10.86 4.88
N GLN A 55 -11.35 12.04 4.51
CA GLN A 55 -12.59 12.24 3.78
C GLN A 55 -12.33 13.12 2.55
N ALA A 56 -13.18 12.95 1.55
CA ALA A 56 -13.24 13.80 0.38
C ALA A 56 -14.58 14.54 0.35
N ASN A 57 -14.59 15.74 -0.24
CA ASN A 57 -15.81 16.56 -0.33
C ASN A 57 -16.74 16.13 -1.48
N ILE A 58 -16.42 15.01 -2.15
CA ILE A 58 -17.20 14.45 -3.25
C ILE A 58 -17.47 12.98 -2.96
N SER A 59 -18.59 12.46 -3.47
CA SER A 59 -18.84 11.02 -3.45
C SER A 59 -17.86 10.29 -4.39
N LEU A 60 -17.14 9.34 -3.81
CA LEU A 60 -16.18 8.43 -4.42
C LEU A 60 -16.79 7.05 -4.70
N CYS A 61 -18.00 6.76 -4.21
CA CYS A 61 -18.70 5.52 -4.51
C CYS A 61 -18.78 5.23 -6.01
N LYS A 62 -19.05 6.27 -6.84
CA LYS A 62 -19.07 6.16 -8.32
C LYS A 62 -17.72 5.84 -8.96
N PHE A 63 -16.63 6.04 -8.24
CA PHE A 63 -15.26 5.72 -8.64
C PHE A 63 -14.72 4.49 -7.90
N SER A 64 -15.59 3.72 -7.27
CA SER A 64 -15.23 2.54 -6.50
C SER A 64 -15.62 1.27 -7.24
N ILE A 65 -14.83 0.21 -7.04
CA ILE A 65 -15.07 -1.13 -7.58
C ILE A 65 -15.11 -2.09 -6.39
N SER A 66 -16.04 -3.04 -6.42
CA SER A 66 -16.18 -4.04 -5.36
C SER A 66 -14.99 -5.00 -5.34
N GLY A 67 -14.74 -5.64 -4.19
CA GLY A 67 -13.69 -6.65 -4.06
C GLY A 67 -13.81 -7.82 -5.05
N LEU A 68 -15.05 -8.24 -5.35
CA LEU A 68 -15.34 -9.35 -6.27
C LEU A 68 -15.06 -9.00 -7.74
N GLU A 69 -15.42 -7.80 -8.17
CA GLU A 69 -15.09 -7.30 -9.51
C GLU A 69 -13.59 -7.13 -9.65
N MET A 70 -12.91 -6.70 -8.58
CA MET A 70 -11.46 -6.61 -8.56
C MET A 70 -10.81 -7.98 -8.72
N GLU A 71 -11.30 -9.01 -8.02
CA GLU A 71 -10.75 -10.37 -8.13
C GLU A 71 -10.86 -10.91 -9.56
N LYS A 72 -11.97 -10.64 -10.25
CA LYS A 72 -12.14 -10.99 -11.67
C LYS A 72 -11.16 -10.24 -12.57
N GLU A 73 -10.96 -8.94 -12.35
CA GLU A 73 -9.98 -8.13 -13.09
C GLU A 73 -8.53 -8.55 -12.82
N ILE A 74 -8.18 -8.86 -11.56
CA ILE A 74 -6.87 -9.40 -11.20
C ILE A 74 -6.62 -10.71 -11.93
N ARG A 75 -7.57 -11.65 -11.89
CA ARG A 75 -7.45 -12.96 -12.54
C ARG A 75 -7.24 -12.83 -14.05
N LYS A 76 -8.07 -12.00 -14.71
CA LYS A 76 -7.94 -11.71 -16.15
C LYS A 76 -6.60 -11.06 -16.51
N LYS A 77 -6.06 -10.25 -15.60
CA LYS A 77 -4.77 -9.57 -15.79
C LYS A 77 -3.59 -10.48 -15.46
N SER A 78 -3.68 -11.34 -14.45
CA SER A 78 -2.62 -12.31 -14.08
C SER A 78 -2.42 -13.34 -15.18
N GLU A 79 -3.50 -13.79 -15.82
CA GLU A 79 -3.46 -14.64 -17.01
C GLU A 79 -2.72 -13.95 -18.19
N LYS A 80 -2.60 -12.61 -18.18
CA LYS A 80 -1.88 -11.81 -19.19
C LYS A 80 -0.54 -11.23 -18.70
N SER A 81 -0.17 -11.40 -17.42
CA SER A 81 0.95 -10.69 -16.80
C SER A 81 2.20 -11.56 -16.69
N TYR A 82 2.67 -12.10 -17.82
CA TYR A 82 4.05 -12.59 -17.95
C TYR A 82 5.10 -11.47 -17.78
N LEU A 83 4.68 -10.21 -17.96
CA LEU A 83 5.53 -9.02 -17.85
C LEU A 83 6.11 -8.78 -16.45
N GLY A 84 5.39 -9.14 -15.38
CA GLY A 84 5.90 -8.93 -14.01
C GLY A 84 7.09 -9.84 -13.68
N VAL A 85 7.01 -11.10 -14.10
CA VAL A 85 8.09 -12.09 -13.99
C VAL A 85 9.25 -11.70 -14.93
N ALA A 86 8.94 -11.26 -16.15
CA ALA A 86 9.93 -10.85 -17.14
C ALA A 86 10.73 -9.60 -16.74
N ILE A 87 10.15 -8.69 -15.93
CA ILE A 87 10.86 -7.51 -15.41
C ILE A 87 11.59 -7.85 -14.08
N GLY A 88 10.99 -8.66 -13.23
CA GLY A 88 11.57 -9.02 -11.92
C GLY A 88 12.85 -9.85 -12.01
N LEU A 89 12.94 -10.77 -12.96
CA LEU A 89 14.12 -11.60 -13.18
C LEU A 89 15.39 -10.79 -13.55
N PRO A 90 15.39 -9.92 -14.57
CA PRO A 90 16.55 -9.10 -14.88
C PRO A 90 16.86 -8.08 -13.79
N LEU A 91 15.86 -7.54 -13.08
CA LEU A 91 16.10 -6.68 -11.91
C LEU A 91 16.80 -7.43 -10.77
N SER A 92 16.43 -8.69 -10.51
CA SER A 92 17.11 -9.50 -9.49
C SER A 92 18.56 -9.80 -9.85
N ASN A 93 18.85 -10.07 -11.12
CA ASN A 93 20.21 -10.22 -11.63
C ASN A 93 21.01 -8.91 -11.59
N LEU A 94 20.39 -7.78 -11.94
CA LEU A 94 21.01 -6.47 -11.82
C LEU A 94 21.32 -6.16 -10.35
N VAL A 95 20.37 -6.34 -9.44
CA VAL A 95 20.59 -6.15 -8.00
C VAL A 95 21.72 -7.05 -7.48
N ARG A 96 21.77 -8.32 -7.88
CA ARG A 96 22.85 -9.25 -7.52
C ARG A 96 24.22 -8.82 -8.05
N ASN A 97 24.27 -8.25 -9.25
CA ASN A 97 25.52 -7.86 -9.89
C ASN A 97 25.98 -6.44 -9.52
N PHE A 98 25.04 -5.56 -9.16
CA PHE A 98 25.30 -4.15 -8.86
C PHE A 98 25.47 -3.89 -7.36
N ILE A 99 24.93 -4.76 -6.50
CA ILE A 99 25.21 -4.75 -5.07
C ILE A 99 26.31 -5.78 -4.80
N PRO A 100 27.59 -5.39 -4.84
CA PRO A 100 28.66 -6.30 -4.47
C PRO A 100 28.40 -6.82 -3.05
N GLN A 101 28.54 -8.13 -2.85
CA GLN A 101 28.31 -8.75 -1.53
C GLN A 101 29.10 -8.06 -0.42
N ASN A 102 30.26 -7.47 -0.78
CA ASN A 102 31.11 -6.71 0.12
C ASN A 102 30.47 -5.43 0.67
N TRP A 103 29.44 -4.88 0.02
CA TRP A 103 28.68 -3.72 0.53
C TRP A 103 27.67 -4.13 1.61
N LEU A 104 27.20 -5.37 1.59
CA LEU A 104 26.29 -5.90 2.61
C LEU A 104 27.07 -6.55 3.76
N TRP A 105 28.19 -7.20 3.46
CA TRP A 105 28.91 -8.08 4.37
C TRP A 105 30.35 -7.65 4.68
N GLY A 106 30.83 -6.53 4.12
CA GLY A 106 32.23 -6.11 4.26
C GLY A 106 33.19 -6.92 3.37
N LYS A 107 34.48 -6.59 3.39
CA LYS A 107 35.48 -7.36 2.61
C LYS A 107 35.45 -8.83 3.06
N SER A 108 35.49 -9.77 2.11
CA SER A 108 35.55 -11.22 2.36
C SER A 108 36.92 -11.68 2.87
N ASN A 109 37.50 -10.93 3.80
CA ASN A 109 38.78 -11.25 4.42
C ASN A 109 38.49 -11.61 5.87
N LEU A 110 38.81 -12.83 6.27
CA LEU A 110 38.88 -13.19 7.67
C LEU A 110 39.95 -12.29 8.35
N PRO A 111 39.67 -11.72 9.52
CA PRO A 111 38.50 -11.92 10.39
C PRO A 111 37.28 -11.06 10.00
N ILE A 112 36.07 -11.62 10.18
CA ILE A 112 34.79 -10.93 9.98
C ILE A 112 34.72 -9.67 10.87
N ASP A 113 34.60 -8.50 10.25
CA ASP A 113 34.36 -7.25 10.98
C ASP A 113 32.87 -7.12 11.32
N MET A 114 32.51 -7.53 12.54
CA MET A 114 31.15 -7.47 13.05
C MET A 114 30.58 -6.04 13.09
N LEU A 115 31.42 -5.03 13.29
CA LEU A 115 30.98 -3.63 13.30
C LEU A 115 30.62 -3.17 11.89
N GLU A 116 31.44 -3.52 10.89
CA GLU A 116 31.14 -3.23 9.49
C GLU A 116 29.82 -3.90 9.05
N GLY A 117 29.60 -5.16 9.45
CA GLY A 117 28.34 -5.87 9.19
C GLY A 117 27.11 -5.20 9.82
N ILE A 118 27.21 -4.75 11.07
CA ILE A 118 26.12 -4.02 11.75
C ILE A 118 25.83 -2.69 11.04
N ILE A 119 26.86 -1.94 10.66
CA ILE A 119 26.74 -0.67 9.96
C ILE A 119 26.05 -0.87 8.60
N ASN A 120 26.47 -1.86 7.83
CA ASN A 120 25.87 -2.18 6.53
C ASN A 120 24.40 -2.59 6.65
N LEU A 121 24.06 -3.37 7.69
CA LEU A 121 22.68 -3.75 7.97
C LEU A 121 21.82 -2.53 8.33
N LEU A 122 22.35 -1.59 9.12
CA LEU A 122 21.67 -0.33 9.43
C LEU A 122 21.43 0.50 8.17
N PHE A 123 22.42 0.62 7.28
CA PHE A 123 22.25 1.30 5.98
C PHE A 123 21.18 0.63 5.12
N PHE A 124 21.14 -0.69 5.07
CA PHE A 124 20.10 -1.44 4.36
C PHE A 124 18.69 -1.12 4.88
N TRP A 125 18.50 -1.18 6.20
CA TRP A 125 17.21 -0.84 6.81
C TRP A 125 16.83 0.61 6.59
N LEU A 126 17.79 1.54 6.68
CA LEU A 126 17.57 2.96 6.41
C LEU A 126 17.13 3.18 4.96
N ALA A 127 17.82 2.57 4.00
CA ALA A 127 17.48 2.65 2.58
C ALA A 127 16.06 2.11 2.34
N LEU A 128 15.71 0.98 2.96
CA LEU A 128 14.38 0.38 2.86
C LEU A 128 13.29 1.30 3.43
N VAL A 129 13.52 1.92 4.60
CA VAL A 129 12.60 2.89 5.20
C VAL A 129 12.41 4.11 4.29
N ILE A 130 13.50 4.63 3.69
CA ILE A 130 13.44 5.75 2.75
C ILE A 130 12.61 5.36 1.52
N CYS A 131 12.89 4.22 0.90
CA CYS A 131 12.14 3.74 -0.27
C CYS A 131 10.64 3.61 0.04
N LEU A 132 10.28 2.96 1.16
CA LEU A 132 8.88 2.81 1.57
C LEU A 132 8.22 4.17 1.85
N SER A 133 8.96 5.11 2.44
CA SER A 133 8.48 6.47 2.73
C SER A 133 8.21 7.26 1.44
N VAL A 134 9.10 7.17 0.45
CA VAL A 134 8.92 7.79 -0.87
C VAL A 134 7.71 7.21 -1.59
N VAL A 135 7.56 5.88 -1.63
CA VAL A 135 6.39 5.22 -2.24
C VAL A 135 5.10 5.64 -1.54
N SER A 136 5.11 5.66 -0.20
CA SER A 136 4.00 6.12 0.63
C SER A 136 3.61 7.56 0.30
N TYR A 137 4.59 8.47 0.22
CA TYR A 137 4.38 9.88 -0.13
C TYR A 137 3.81 10.04 -1.54
N TRP A 138 4.41 9.36 -2.52
CA TRP A 138 3.95 9.38 -3.91
C TRP A 138 2.51 8.89 -4.06
N ARG A 139 2.13 7.78 -3.41
CA ARG A 139 0.74 7.27 -3.41
C ARG A 139 -0.26 8.27 -2.84
N LYS A 140 0.11 9.01 -1.79
CA LYS A 140 -0.75 10.05 -1.21
C LYS A 140 -0.92 11.22 -2.19
N ASN A 141 0.18 11.73 -2.74
CA ASN A 141 0.13 12.85 -3.66
C ASN A 141 -0.60 12.50 -4.96
N ARG A 142 -0.50 11.25 -5.43
CA ARG A 142 -1.28 10.77 -6.56
C ARG A 142 -2.77 10.84 -6.30
N LEU A 143 -3.27 10.32 -5.16
CA LEU A 143 -4.68 10.42 -4.82
C LEU A 143 -5.12 11.88 -4.65
N LYS A 144 -4.33 12.69 -3.95
CA LYS A 144 -4.62 14.12 -3.75
C LYS A 144 -4.80 14.85 -5.08
N LYS A 145 -3.86 14.68 -6.02
CA LYS A 145 -3.94 15.28 -7.37
C LYS A 145 -5.18 14.82 -8.14
N GLU A 146 -5.56 13.55 -8.05
CA GLU A 146 -6.77 13.05 -8.72
C GLU A 146 -8.06 13.64 -8.14
N LEU A 147 -8.09 13.90 -6.83
CA LEU A 147 -9.21 14.59 -6.18
C LEU A 147 -9.25 16.08 -6.55
N GLU A 148 -8.10 16.75 -6.56
CA GLU A 148 -7.99 18.18 -6.92
C GLU A 148 -8.44 18.43 -8.37
N LYS A 149 -8.05 17.56 -9.30
CA LYS A 149 -8.55 17.60 -10.71
C LYS A 149 -10.07 17.53 -10.81
N ARG A 150 -10.74 17.00 -9.79
CA ARG A 150 -12.20 16.81 -9.72
C ARG A 150 -12.86 17.81 -8.78
N GLY A 151 -12.18 18.91 -8.44
CA GLY A 151 -12.69 19.95 -7.55
C GLY A 151 -12.86 19.51 -6.10
N SER A 152 -12.17 18.44 -5.67
CA SER A 152 -12.26 17.91 -4.32
C SER A 152 -10.93 18.04 -3.56
N SER A 153 -11.01 17.96 -2.24
CA SER A 153 -9.86 18.01 -1.35
C SER A 153 -9.79 16.75 -0.49
N LEU A 154 -8.58 16.37 -0.07
CA LEU A 154 -8.35 15.23 0.81
C LEU A 154 -8.10 15.74 2.24
N LYS A 155 -9.10 15.64 3.12
CA LYS A 155 -9.02 16.09 4.50
C LYS A 155 -8.71 14.93 5.44
N LEU A 156 -7.75 15.09 6.34
CA LEU A 156 -7.51 14.12 7.42
C LEU A 156 -8.58 14.33 8.50
N ILE A 157 -9.30 13.28 8.86
CA ILE A 157 -10.33 13.34 9.90
C ILE A 157 -9.90 12.66 11.20
N GLY A 158 -8.94 11.73 11.12
CA GLY A 158 -8.50 11.01 12.31
C GLY A 158 -7.60 9.82 12.01
N LYS A 159 -7.51 8.94 13.01
CA LYS A 159 -6.83 7.66 12.93
C LYS A 159 -7.73 6.59 13.51
N GLY A 160 -7.61 5.39 12.99
CA GLY A 160 -8.42 4.27 13.43
C GLY A 160 -7.84 2.92 13.05
N TYR A 161 -8.42 1.84 13.53
CA TYR A 161 -7.98 0.49 13.24
C TYR A 161 -9.16 -0.40 12.85
N ALA A 162 -8.87 -1.36 11.98
CA ALA A 162 -9.83 -2.39 11.66
C ALA A 162 -9.87 -3.43 12.78
N ILE A 163 -11.06 -3.87 13.14
CA ILE A 163 -11.24 -4.99 14.06
C ILE A 163 -10.86 -6.30 13.36
N THR A 164 -11.19 -6.42 12.07
CA THR A 164 -10.81 -7.52 11.18
C THR A 164 -9.66 -7.14 10.25
N PRO A 165 -8.72 -8.04 9.89
CA PRO A 165 -7.65 -7.72 8.95
C PRO A 165 -8.20 -7.17 7.63
N LEU A 166 -7.68 -6.03 7.16
CA LEU A 166 -8.06 -5.47 5.86
C LEU A 166 -7.59 -6.39 4.74
N ILE A 167 -8.53 -7.01 4.04
CA ILE A 167 -8.27 -7.79 2.83
C ILE A 167 -8.87 -7.03 1.65
N ILE A 168 -8.14 -6.95 0.53
CA ILE A 168 -8.56 -6.25 -0.69
C ILE A 168 -9.90 -6.77 -1.25
N THR A 169 -10.24 -8.04 -0.94
CA THR A 169 -11.48 -8.73 -1.33
C THR A 169 -12.57 -8.71 -0.26
N GLN A 170 -12.32 -8.09 0.91
CA GLN A 170 -13.26 -8.09 2.02
C GLN A 170 -14.48 -7.23 1.71
N LYS A 171 -15.68 -7.78 1.93
CA LYS A 171 -16.94 -7.07 1.70
C LYS A 171 -17.30 -6.12 2.83
N LYS A 172 -17.18 -6.58 4.09
CA LYS A 172 -17.58 -5.81 5.27
C LYS A 172 -16.41 -5.57 6.21
N LEU A 173 -16.35 -4.37 6.78
CA LEU A 173 -15.33 -3.96 7.74
C LEU A 173 -15.99 -3.36 8.96
N LYS A 174 -15.51 -3.79 10.13
CA LYS A 174 -15.77 -3.08 11.38
C LYS A 174 -14.59 -2.20 11.72
N TRP A 175 -14.85 -0.92 11.96
CA TRP A 175 -13.81 0.09 12.13
C TRP A 175 -14.06 0.99 13.35
N TRP A 176 -12.96 1.40 14.00
CA TRP A 176 -12.90 2.40 15.07
C TRP A 176 -11.92 3.49 14.68
#